data_AF-A0A317EJ44-F1
#
_entry.id   AF-A0A317EJ44-F1
#
_cell.length_a   1.000
_cell.length_b   1.000
_cell.length_c   1.000
_cell.angle_alpha   90.00
_cell.angle_beta   90.00
_cell.angle_gamma   90.00
#
_symmetry.space_group_name_H-M   'P 1'
#
loop_
_entity.id
_entity.type
_entity.pdbx_description
1 polymer ?
#
loop_
_entity_poly.entity_id
_entity_poly.type
_entity_poly.pdbx_seq_one_letter_code
_entity_poly.pdbx_strand_id
1 'polypeptide(L)'
;MFTSCSKNDSSSNTTSGTYTGTGSITQGVGTVTTSNLFQAGNRVAGLGTITSSDGKTWSLPADVNFTNSSFPFASDLYNSYVSGHSYATAANATAALSGSDVVTVDATGSVYTAYIFADNYFEMYVNGIPVGKDPVPYTDFNSSIVRFKANKPFTVAVKCVDWEEHLGIGTEAQGASAHHIGDGGFVAVIKDANGAIVGITNNTWKAQTYYTAPISDLSCVTESGNTRLSSSCSTSDGSSTSYGIHWAVPANWYASNYDDSGWPSATTFTNNTVGVDGKSSYTNFADVFDNSSNDASFIWSTNLLLDNLVLLRKTIQ
;
A
#
# COMPACT_ATOMS: atom_id res chain seq x y z
N MET A 1 45.94 45.79 -9.02
CA MET A 1 44.47 45.81 -9.14
C MET A 1 44.05 44.43 -9.61
N PHE A 2 43.61 43.57 -8.68
CA PHE A 2 42.97 42.30 -9.01
C PHE A 2 41.55 42.39 -8.51
N THR A 3 40.62 42.49 -9.45
CA THR A 3 39.19 42.65 -9.21
C THR A 3 38.62 41.28 -8.85
N SER A 4 38.11 41.15 -7.63
CA SER A 4 37.37 39.99 -7.15
C SER A 4 35.98 39.98 -7.80
N CYS A 5 35.63 38.89 -8.49
CA CYS A 5 34.25 38.59 -8.87
C CYS A 5 33.61 37.75 -7.77
N SER A 6 32.77 38.38 -6.96
CA SER A 6 31.86 37.70 -6.04
C SER A 6 30.79 36.99 -6.88
N LYS A 7 30.78 35.65 -6.88
CA LYS A 7 29.59 34.89 -7.26
C LYS A 7 28.56 35.09 -6.16
N ASN A 8 27.47 35.77 -6.48
CA ASN A 8 26.24 35.71 -5.70
C ASN A 8 25.69 34.28 -5.85
N ASP A 9 25.94 33.43 -4.86
CA ASP A 9 25.05 32.29 -4.60
C ASP A 9 23.77 32.86 -4.00
N SER A 10 22.82 33.17 -4.88
CA SER A 10 21.42 33.27 -4.51
C SER A 10 20.96 31.88 -4.08
N SER A 11 21.14 31.58 -2.80
CA SER A 11 20.37 30.56 -2.10
C SER A 11 18.91 30.93 -2.27
N SER A 12 18.21 30.19 -3.14
CA SER A 12 16.76 30.22 -3.17
C SER A 12 16.28 29.63 -1.85
N ASN A 13 16.08 30.50 -0.86
CA ASN A 13 15.18 30.22 0.25
C ASN A 13 13.80 29.98 -0.37
N THR A 14 13.51 28.74 -0.73
CA THR A 14 12.14 28.28 -0.97
C THR A 14 11.41 28.49 0.34
N THR A 15 10.67 29.59 0.44
CA THR A 15 9.61 29.75 1.43
C THR A 15 8.70 28.54 1.29
N SER A 16 8.79 27.57 2.21
CA SER A 16 7.85 26.46 2.30
C SER A 16 6.45 27.06 2.30
N GLY A 17 5.63 26.69 1.31
CA GLY A 17 4.22 27.08 1.31
C GLY A 17 3.52 26.60 2.57
N THR A 18 2.33 27.12 2.87
CA THR A 18 1.56 26.68 4.04
C THR A 18 0.53 25.66 3.61
N TYR A 19 0.62 24.44 4.16
CA TYR A 19 -0.48 23.47 4.10
C TYR A 19 -1.60 23.90 5.05
N THR A 20 -2.84 23.92 4.56
CA THR A 20 -4.03 24.41 5.31
C THR A 20 -5.09 23.33 5.53
N GLY A 21 -4.78 22.07 5.20
CA GLY A 21 -5.69 20.94 5.39
C GLY A 21 -5.72 20.41 6.82
N THR A 22 -6.31 19.23 7.00
CA THR A 22 -6.59 18.64 8.32
C THR A 22 -5.47 17.72 8.83
N GLY A 23 -4.48 17.42 7.99
CA GLY A 23 -3.37 16.53 8.31
C GLY A 23 -2.35 17.12 9.27
N SER A 24 -1.67 16.26 10.00
CA SER A 24 -0.55 16.63 10.88
C SER A 24 0.76 16.57 10.09
N ILE A 25 1.59 17.61 10.22
CA ILE A 25 2.82 17.77 9.45
C ILE A 25 4.01 17.22 10.24
N THR A 26 4.81 16.38 9.61
CA THR A 26 6.13 15.93 10.10
C THR A 26 7.22 16.41 9.14
N GLN A 27 8.46 16.49 9.61
CA GLN A 27 9.61 16.83 8.75
C GLN A 27 10.83 16.00 9.13
N GLY A 28 11.49 15.46 8.10
CA GLY A 28 12.70 14.66 8.24
C GLY A 28 12.46 13.26 8.81
N VAL A 29 13.57 12.57 9.10
CA VAL A 29 13.54 11.16 9.47
C VAL A 29 13.00 10.92 10.88
N GLY A 30 12.20 9.86 11.01
CA GLY A 30 11.65 9.40 12.28
C GLY A 30 12.65 8.62 13.14
N THR A 31 12.21 8.25 14.34
CA THR A 31 12.93 7.35 15.24
C THR A 31 12.56 5.91 14.96
N VAL A 32 13.55 5.07 14.65
CA VAL A 32 13.36 3.62 14.46
C VAL A 32 12.96 2.96 15.78
N THR A 33 11.88 2.19 15.77
CA THR A 33 11.40 1.38 16.90
C THR A 33 11.55 -0.11 16.65
N THR A 34 11.47 -0.54 15.39
CA THR A 34 11.80 -1.88 14.94
C THR A 34 12.76 -1.79 13.78
N SER A 35 13.95 -2.39 13.92
CA SER A 35 14.99 -2.28 12.89
C SER A 35 14.60 -2.97 11.59
N ASN A 36 14.04 -4.17 11.65
CA ASN A 36 13.57 -4.90 10.47
C ASN A 36 12.54 -5.97 10.87
N LEU A 37 11.33 -5.90 10.33
CA LEU A 37 10.26 -6.88 10.50
C LEU A 37 10.55 -8.21 9.79
N PHE A 38 11.32 -8.17 8.70
CA PHE A 38 11.53 -9.32 7.83
C PHE A 38 13.01 -9.49 7.47
N GLN A 39 13.70 -10.28 8.28
CA GLN A 39 15.15 -10.48 8.18
C GLN A 39 15.61 -11.13 6.87
N ALA A 40 14.75 -11.91 6.22
CA ALA A 40 15.09 -12.55 4.94
C ALA A 40 15.02 -11.58 3.75
N GLY A 41 14.33 -10.45 3.89
CA GLY A 41 14.14 -9.45 2.85
C GLY A 41 15.46 -8.82 2.40
N ASN A 42 15.53 -8.43 1.12
CA ASN A 42 16.69 -7.72 0.59
C ASN A 42 16.73 -6.24 0.99
N ARG A 43 15.57 -5.67 1.33
CA ARG A 43 15.43 -4.33 1.90
C ARG A 43 14.91 -4.38 3.32
N VAL A 44 15.26 -3.35 4.09
CA VAL A 44 14.94 -3.25 5.51
C VAL A 44 13.50 -2.80 5.68
N ALA A 45 12.65 -3.69 6.20
CA ALA A 45 11.27 -3.37 6.56
C ALA A 45 11.21 -2.81 7.99
N GLY A 46 11.69 -1.58 8.17
CA GLY A 46 11.71 -0.90 9.46
C GLY A 46 10.32 -0.44 9.92
N LEU A 47 10.15 -0.27 11.23
CA LEU A 47 9.08 0.52 11.82
C LEU A 47 9.66 1.63 12.69
N GLY A 48 8.93 2.73 12.82
CA GLY A 48 9.35 3.86 13.63
C GLY A 48 8.21 4.74 14.11
N THR A 49 8.60 5.84 14.72
CA THR A 49 7.69 6.90 15.15
C THR A 49 8.25 8.28 14.85
N ILE A 50 7.37 9.24 14.60
CA ILE A 50 7.73 10.65 14.46
C ILE A 50 6.70 11.53 15.16
N THR A 51 7.13 12.66 15.71
CA THR A 51 6.24 13.65 16.32
C THR A 51 5.97 14.77 15.34
N SER A 52 4.70 15.06 15.08
CA SER A 52 4.28 16.14 14.19
C SER A 52 4.32 17.51 14.87
N SER A 53 4.24 18.58 14.08
CA SER A 53 4.26 19.97 14.54
C SER A 53 3.12 20.34 15.51
N ASP A 54 2.02 19.58 15.50
CA ASP A 54 0.89 19.70 16.42
C ASP A 54 1.02 18.80 17.67
N GLY A 55 2.18 18.16 17.87
CA GLY A 55 2.50 17.38 19.07
C GLY A 55 1.95 15.95 19.11
N LYS A 56 1.35 15.46 18.02
CA LYS A 56 0.91 14.06 17.91
C LYS A 56 2.07 13.14 17.53
N THR A 57 2.00 11.88 17.93
CA THR A 57 2.97 10.84 17.53
C THR A 57 2.34 9.93 16.47
N TRP A 58 3.08 9.67 15.40
CA TRP A 58 2.68 8.86 14.26
C TRP A 58 3.58 7.64 14.11
N SER A 59 3.01 6.52 13.70
CA SER A 59 3.76 5.30 13.35
C SER A 59 4.24 5.39 11.90
N LEU A 60 5.43 4.88 11.63
CA LEU A 60 6.08 4.94 10.32
C LEU A 60 6.46 3.53 9.82
N PRO A 61 6.20 3.20 8.53
CA PRO A 61 5.34 3.95 7.61
C PRO A 61 3.86 3.90 8.01
N ALA A 62 3.46 2.89 8.78
CA ALA A 62 2.11 2.72 9.30
C ALA A 62 2.11 1.82 10.55
N ASP A 63 1.01 1.86 11.31
CA ASP A 63 0.72 0.83 12.31
C ASP A 63 0.22 -0.44 11.59
N VAL A 64 0.96 -1.54 11.71
CA VAL A 64 0.75 -2.80 10.98
C VAL A 64 0.66 -4.01 11.91
N ASN A 65 -0.06 -5.02 11.47
CA ASN A 65 -0.33 -6.28 12.13
C ASN A 65 0.68 -7.38 11.76
N PHE A 66 1.83 -7.07 11.16
CA PHE A 66 2.78 -8.08 10.69
C PHE A 66 3.16 -9.09 11.79
N THR A 67 3.41 -8.61 13.02
CA THR A 67 3.75 -9.45 14.18
C THR A 67 2.54 -9.95 14.97
N ASN A 68 1.32 -9.51 14.63
CA ASN A 68 0.09 -9.94 15.30
C ASN A 68 -0.29 -11.36 14.87
N SER A 69 -0.12 -12.34 15.77
CA SER A 69 -0.43 -13.75 15.50
C SER A 69 -1.92 -14.05 15.31
N SER A 70 -2.82 -13.15 15.75
CA SER A 70 -4.26 -13.28 15.50
C SER A 70 -4.67 -12.83 14.10
N PHE A 71 -3.77 -12.19 13.37
CA PHE A 71 -3.95 -11.84 11.96
C PHE A 71 -3.19 -12.86 11.10
N PRO A 72 -3.89 -13.75 10.36
CA PRO A 72 -3.23 -14.79 9.59
C PRO A 72 -2.41 -14.20 8.43
N PHE A 73 -1.26 -14.79 8.14
CA PHE A 73 -0.56 -14.56 6.89
C PHE A 73 -1.35 -15.17 5.72
N ALA A 74 -1.34 -14.50 4.58
CA ALA A 74 -1.85 -15.05 3.34
C ALA A 74 -0.98 -16.24 2.90
N SER A 75 -1.57 -17.14 2.11
CA SER A 75 -0.82 -18.23 1.48
C SER A 75 -0.07 -17.72 0.26
N ASP A 76 1.01 -18.38 -0.13
CA ASP A 76 1.84 -17.93 -1.25
C ASP A 76 1.23 -18.33 -2.60
N LEU A 77 0.95 -17.34 -3.45
CA LEU A 77 0.79 -17.55 -4.90
C LEU A 77 2.18 -17.60 -5.55
N TYR A 78 3.06 -16.69 -5.14
CA TYR A 78 4.47 -16.69 -5.45
C TYR A 78 5.25 -16.07 -4.30
N ASN A 79 6.23 -16.78 -3.76
CA ASN A 79 7.13 -16.25 -2.75
C ASN A 79 8.53 -16.87 -2.90
N SER A 80 9.53 -16.05 -3.21
CA SER A 80 10.91 -16.50 -3.41
C SER A 80 11.63 -16.86 -2.10
N TYR A 81 11.11 -16.40 -0.96
CA TYR A 81 11.68 -16.68 0.36
C TYR A 81 11.29 -18.06 0.91
N VAL A 82 10.30 -18.72 0.31
CA VAL A 82 9.84 -20.05 0.74
C VAL A 82 10.14 -21.07 -0.35
N SER A 83 10.98 -22.06 -0.01
CA SER A 83 11.39 -23.09 -0.97
C SER A 83 10.18 -23.85 -1.51
N GLY A 84 10.06 -23.90 -2.84
CA GLY A 84 8.94 -24.56 -3.52
C GLY A 84 7.69 -23.70 -3.71
N HIS A 85 7.68 -22.44 -3.26
CA HIS A 85 6.51 -21.56 -3.34
C HIS A 85 6.57 -20.53 -4.49
N SER A 86 7.55 -20.64 -5.38
CA SER A 86 7.60 -19.87 -6.63
C SER A 86 6.77 -20.57 -7.72
N TYR A 87 5.46 -20.68 -7.51
CA TYR A 87 4.57 -21.41 -8.42
C TYR A 87 4.51 -20.76 -9.81
N ALA A 88 4.36 -21.59 -10.84
CA ALA A 88 4.26 -21.15 -12.22
C ALA A 88 2.84 -20.75 -12.63
N THR A 89 1.81 -21.22 -11.91
CA THR A 89 0.39 -20.95 -12.22
C THR A 89 -0.43 -20.89 -10.94
N ALA A 90 -1.54 -20.15 -10.95
CA ALA A 90 -2.45 -20.05 -9.82
C ALA A 90 -3.11 -21.39 -9.46
N ALA A 91 -3.32 -22.26 -10.45
CA ALA A 91 -3.82 -23.61 -10.24
C ALA A 91 -2.85 -24.46 -9.41
N ASN A 92 -1.55 -24.39 -9.70
CA ASN A 92 -0.54 -25.14 -8.96
C ASN A 92 -0.44 -24.66 -7.51
N ALA A 93 -0.42 -23.34 -7.29
CA ALA A 93 -0.38 -22.76 -5.96
C ALA A 93 -1.62 -23.15 -5.14
N THR A 94 -2.82 -23.03 -5.73
CA THR A 94 -4.08 -23.39 -5.04
C THR A 94 -4.17 -24.88 -4.72
N ALA A 95 -3.68 -25.75 -5.62
CA ALA A 95 -3.66 -27.20 -5.41
C ALA A 95 -2.71 -27.64 -4.28
N ALA A 96 -1.70 -26.82 -3.95
CA ALA A 96 -0.80 -27.09 -2.83
C ALA A 96 -1.42 -26.78 -1.46
N LEU A 97 -2.54 -26.05 -1.41
CA LEU A 97 -3.17 -25.65 -0.16
C LEU A 97 -4.01 -26.79 0.44
N SER A 98 -3.81 -27.03 1.74
CA SER A 98 -4.49 -28.10 2.48
C SER A 98 -5.93 -27.77 2.88
N GLY A 99 -6.32 -26.48 2.87
CA GLY A 99 -7.60 -26.01 3.39
C GLY A 99 -7.52 -25.32 4.75
N SER A 100 -6.40 -25.46 5.48
CA SER A 100 -6.23 -24.87 6.82
C SER A 100 -6.12 -23.35 6.83
N ASP A 101 -5.80 -22.75 5.68
CA ASP A 101 -5.74 -21.30 5.46
C ASP A 101 -7.12 -20.65 5.22
N VAL A 102 -8.20 -21.43 5.13
CA VAL A 102 -9.55 -20.87 4.93
C VAL A 102 -10.08 -20.25 6.22
N VAL A 103 -10.19 -18.93 6.25
CA VAL A 103 -10.75 -18.19 7.39
C VAL A 103 -12.28 -18.19 7.36
N THR A 104 -12.93 -18.59 8.45
CA THR A 104 -14.40 -18.57 8.53
C THR A 104 -14.89 -17.21 9.02
N VAL A 105 -15.46 -16.40 8.12
CA VAL A 105 -16.15 -15.13 8.46
C VAL A 105 -17.61 -15.43 8.80
N ASP A 106 -18.28 -16.17 7.91
CA ASP A 106 -19.64 -16.66 8.09
C ASP A 106 -19.67 -18.20 8.00
N ALA A 107 -20.16 -18.88 9.03
CA ALA A 107 -20.19 -20.35 9.08
C ALA A 107 -20.98 -20.97 7.92
N THR A 108 -22.07 -20.31 7.50
CA THR A 108 -22.94 -20.71 6.38
C THR A 108 -22.46 -20.19 5.02
N GLY A 109 -21.37 -19.41 5.00
CA GLY A 109 -20.87 -18.75 3.81
C GLY A 109 -20.25 -19.71 2.80
N SER A 110 -20.19 -19.24 1.55
CA SER A 110 -19.46 -19.90 0.46
C SER A 110 -17.97 -19.59 0.56
N VAL A 111 -17.13 -20.49 0.05
CA VAL A 111 -15.68 -20.26 -0.03
C VAL A 111 -15.39 -19.32 -1.20
N TYR A 112 -14.56 -18.32 -0.92
CA TYR A 112 -13.97 -17.41 -1.90
C TYR A 112 -12.44 -17.50 -1.84
N THR A 113 -11.80 -17.29 -3.00
CA THR A 113 -10.35 -17.22 -3.13
C THR A 113 -9.98 -15.89 -3.78
N ALA A 114 -9.27 -15.04 -3.03
CA ALA A 114 -8.70 -13.80 -3.53
C ALA A 114 -7.22 -14.04 -3.89
N TYR A 115 -6.86 -13.71 -5.13
CA TYR A 115 -5.49 -13.63 -5.61
C TYR A 115 -5.07 -12.17 -5.58
N ILE A 116 -3.91 -11.87 -5.01
CA ILE A 116 -3.49 -10.51 -4.68
C ILE A 116 -2.04 -10.31 -5.07
N PHE A 117 -1.73 -9.15 -5.66
CA PHE A 117 -0.39 -8.61 -5.74
C PHE A 117 -0.42 -7.19 -5.14
N ALA A 118 0.55 -6.88 -4.29
CA ALA A 118 0.71 -5.59 -3.65
C ALA A 118 2.12 -5.04 -3.87
N ASP A 119 2.21 -3.74 -4.12
CA ASP A 119 3.42 -2.95 -4.12
C ASP A 119 3.28 -1.97 -2.93
N ASN A 120 3.77 -2.26 -1.72
CA ASN A 120 4.47 -3.48 -1.28
C ASN A 120 3.62 -4.39 -0.37
N TYR A 121 2.86 -3.84 0.58
CA TYR A 121 2.25 -4.62 1.67
C TYR A 121 0.74 -4.43 1.74
N PHE A 122 0.01 -5.48 2.15
CA PHE A 122 -1.42 -5.42 2.40
C PHE A 122 -1.87 -6.13 3.69
N GLU A 123 -3.00 -5.67 4.24
CA GLU A 123 -3.78 -6.36 5.29
C GLU A 123 -5.25 -6.39 4.88
N MET A 124 -5.79 -7.58 4.64
CA MET A 124 -7.16 -7.77 4.16
C MET A 124 -8.10 -8.23 5.28
N TYR A 125 -9.26 -7.58 5.32
CA TYR A 125 -10.39 -7.91 6.17
C TYR A 125 -11.62 -8.21 5.32
N VAL A 126 -12.48 -9.12 5.80
CA VAL A 126 -13.81 -9.38 5.23
C VAL A 126 -14.84 -9.25 6.33
N ASN A 127 -15.81 -8.34 6.16
CA ASN A 127 -16.78 -7.95 7.18
C ASN A 127 -16.14 -7.64 8.56
N GLY A 128 -14.93 -7.08 8.53
CA GLY A 128 -14.14 -6.73 9.71
C GLY A 128 -13.38 -7.88 10.37
N ILE A 129 -13.45 -9.10 9.84
CA ILE A 129 -12.61 -10.22 10.27
C ILE A 129 -11.29 -10.20 9.49
N PRO A 130 -10.12 -10.27 10.14
CA PRO A 130 -8.83 -10.36 9.45
C PRO A 130 -8.73 -11.71 8.72
N VAL A 131 -8.52 -11.68 7.40
CA VAL A 131 -8.49 -12.90 6.56
C VAL A 131 -7.13 -13.21 5.96
N GLY A 132 -6.25 -12.22 5.82
CA GLY A 132 -4.89 -12.43 5.33
C GLY A 132 -4.08 -11.14 5.30
N LYS A 133 -2.82 -11.20 5.70
CA LYS A 133 -1.83 -10.13 5.53
C LYS A 133 -0.65 -10.65 4.71
N ASP A 134 0.04 -9.73 4.04
CA ASP A 134 1.15 -10.10 3.18
C ASP A 134 2.29 -10.77 3.97
N PRO A 135 2.86 -11.91 3.52
CA PRO A 135 4.04 -12.51 4.13
C PRO A 135 5.34 -11.74 3.90
N VAL A 136 5.40 -10.81 2.94
CA VAL A 136 6.59 -10.00 2.64
C VAL A 136 6.23 -8.50 2.75
N PRO A 137 6.82 -7.75 3.69
CA PRO A 137 6.42 -6.35 3.91
C PRO A 137 6.98 -5.36 2.89
N TYR A 138 8.16 -5.61 2.31
CA TYR A 138 8.81 -4.64 1.43
C TYR A 138 9.22 -5.26 0.09
N THR A 139 10.39 -5.88 0.02
CA THR A 139 10.87 -6.56 -1.19
C THR A 139 11.66 -7.82 -0.81
N ASP A 140 11.79 -8.79 -1.71
CA ASP A 140 11.28 -8.89 -3.09
C ASP A 140 9.76 -9.04 -3.16
N PHE A 141 9.18 -8.60 -4.29
CA PHE A 141 7.75 -8.72 -4.54
C PHE A 141 7.26 -10.16 -4.57
N ASN A 142 6.16 -10.41 -3.89
CA ASN A 142 5.43 -11.67 -3.85
C ASN A 142 4.00 -11.49 -4.40
N SER A 143 3.26 -12.59 -4.48
CA SER A 143 1.82 -12.56 -4.65
C SER A 143 1.17 -13.60 -3.75
N SER A 144 -0.08 -13.33 -3.40
CA SER A 144 -0.75 -13.96 -2.26
C SER A 144 -2.09 -14.56 -2.64
N ILE A 145 -2.48 -15.62 -1.91
CA ILE A 145 -3.79 -16.25 -1.92
C ILE A 145 -4.43 -16.07 -0.54
N VAL A 146 -5.62 -15.48 -0.51
CA VAL A 146 -6.44 -15.36 0.70
C VAL A 146 -7.74 -16.12 0.47
N ARG A 147 -8.04 -17.10 1.32
CA ARG A 147 -9.29 -17.89 1.23
C ARG A 147 -10.15 -17.68 2.47
N PHE A 148 -11.44 -17.47 2.25
CA PHE A 148 -12.37 -17.20 3.33
C PHE A 148 -13.78 -17.72 3.01
N LYS A 149 -14.58 -17.96 4.06
CA LYS A 149 -16.01 -18.25 3.96
C LYS A 149 -16.83 -17.04 4.34
N ALA A 150 -17.67 -16.53 3.44
CA ALA A 150 -18.56 -15.40 3.71
C ALA A 150 -19.93 -15.56 3.03
N ASN A 151 -20.95 -14.88 3.54
CA ASN A 151 -22.22 -14.69 2.86
C ASN A 151 -22.15 -13.42 2.00
N LYS A 152 -22.76 -13.44 0.81
CA LYS A 152 -22.98 -12.22 0.03
C LYS A 152 -24.20 -11.44 0.56
N PRO A 153 -24.19 -10.10 0.50
CA PRO A 153 -23.02 -9.27 0.18
C PRO A 153 -22.01 -9.27 1.34
N PHE A 154 -20.72 -9.10 1.01
CA PHE A 154 -19.65 -8.90 2.01
C PHE A 154 -18.76 -7.72 1.62
N THR A 155 -18.23 -7.04 2.63
CA THR A 155 -17.28 -5.93 2.46
C THR A 155 -15.86 -6.44 2.59
N VAL A 156 -15.05 -6.16 1.58
CA VAL A 156 -13.61 -6.28 1.61
C VAL A 156 -13.02 -4.93 1.99
N ALA A 157 -12.12 -4.92 2.97
CA ALA A 157 -11.36 -3.76 3.37
C ALA A 157 -9.87 -4.11 3.39
N VAL A 158 -9.02 -3.28 2.78
CA VAL A 158 -7.58 -3.54 2.66
C VAL A 158 -6.80 -2.33 3.12
N LYS A 159 -5.83 -2.53 4.03
CA LYS A 159 -4.82 -1.52 4.33
C LYS A 159 -3.63 -1.81 3.45
N CYS A 160 -3.19 -0.85 2.67
CA CYS A 160 -2.02 -0.96 1.82
C CYS A 160 -0.95 0.02 2.27
N VAL A 161 0.30 -0.43 2.23
CA VAL A 161 1.48 0.35 2.61
C VAL A 161 2.48 0.28 1.47
N ASP A 162 2.84 1.45 0.94
CA ASP A 162 4.08 1.65 0.18
C ASP A 162 5.19 1.82 1.22
N TRP A 163 6.15 0.89 1.23
CA TRP A 163 7.10 0.78 2.32
C TRP A 163 8.27 1.72 2.10
N GLU A 164 8.67 2.45 3.15
CA GLU A 164 9.76 3.40 3.08
C GLU A 164 11.02 2.84 3.79
N GLU A 165 12.19 3.01 3.17
CA GLU A 165 13.48 2.71 3.82
C GLU A 165 13.86 3.85 4.79
N HIS A 166 13.65 5.10 4.36
CA HIS A 166 13.86 6.28 5.18
C HIS A 166 12.56 6.67 5.88
N LEU A 167 12.36 6.11 7.08
CA LEU A 167 11.16 6.32 7.89
C LEU A 167 10.83 7.80 8.07
N GLY A 168 9.59 8.19 7.72
CA GLY A 168 9.05 9.54 7.91
C GLY A 168 9.16 10.45 6.69
N ILE A 169 9.81 10.01 5.61
CA ILE A 169 9.99 10.80 4.40
C ILE A 169 9.64 10.05 3.10
N GLY A 170 9.12 8.82 3.13
CA GLY A 170 8.57 8.12 1.96
C GLY A 170 9.59 7.83 0.87
N THR A 171 10.86 7.62 1.22
CA THR A 171 11.92 7.42 0.22
C THR A 171 12.78 6.20 0.47
N GLU A 172 13.45 5.77 -0.59
CA GLU A 172 14.31 4.60 -0.63
C GLU A 172 15.63 4.88 -1.36
N ALA A 173 16.64 4.06 -1.10
CA ALA A 173 17.86 4.09 -1.89
C ALA A 173 17.66 3.34 -3.21
N GLN A 174 17.82 4.03 -4.34
CA GLN A 174 17.76 3.40 -5.66
C GLN A 174 18.76 4.02 -6.64
N GLY A 175 19.62 3.16 -7.20
CA GLY A 175 20.66 3.58 -8.15
C GLY A 175 21.60 4.62 -7.56
N ALA A 176 21.65 5.81 -8.18
CA ALA A 176 22.45 6.94 -7.71
C ALA A 176 21.69 7.85 -6.71
N SER A 177 20.39 7.63 -6.52
CA SER A 177 19.58 8.43 -5.60
C SER A 177 19.54 7.81 -4.22
N ALA A 178 19.84 8.63 -3.22
CA ALA A 178 19.69 8.25 -1.81
C ALA A 178 18.25 8.44 -1.29
N HIS A 179 17.39 9.16 -2.03
CA HIS A 179 16.04 9.52 -1.59
C HIS A 179 15.06 9.38 -2.76
N HIS A 180 15.13 8.24 -3.46
CA HIS A 180 14.20 7.94 -4.52
C HIS A 180 12.78 7.78 -3.98
N ILE A 181 11.79 8.17 -4.78
CA ILE A 181 10.38 8.00 -4.45
C ILE A 181 9.95 6.65 -5.01
N GLY A 182 9.47 5.77 -4.14
CA GLY A 182 8.89 4.48 -4.53
C GLY A 182 7.53 4.63 -5.22
N ASP A 183 6.88 3.51 -5.44
CA ASP A 183 5.51 3.48 -5.92
C ASP A 183 4.69 2.42 -5.18
N GLY A 184 3.45 2.78 -4.88
CA GLY A 184 2.46 1.86 -4.35
C GLY A 184 1.75 1.06 -5.45
N GLY A 185 0.82 0.21 -5.05
CA GLY A 185 -0.07 -0.46 -5.99
C GLY A 185 -0.79 -1.64 -5.37
N PHE A 186 -2.05 -1.84 -5.74
CA PHE A 186 -2.81 -3.01 -5.30
C PHE A 186 -3.68 -3.56 -6.42
N VAL A 187 -3.60 -4.86 -6.67
CA VAL A 187 -4.47 -5.56 -7.62
C VAL A 187 -4.97 -6.85 -7.01
N ALA A 188 -6.26 -7.13 -7.18
CA ALA A 188 -6.86 -8.34 -6.66
C ALA A 188 -7.99 -8.88 -7.55
N VAL A 189 -8.09 -10.21 -7.59
CA VAL A 189 -9.18 -10.95 -8.24
C VAL A 189 -9.76 -11.94 -7.25
N ILE A 190 -11.07 -11.85 -7.01
CA ILE A 190 -11.81 -12.72 -6.09
C ILE A 190 -12.67 -13.66 -6.90
N LYS A 191 -12.46 -14.97 -6.70
CA LYS A 191 -13.24 -16.04 -7.34
C LYS A 191 -14.06 -16.80 -6.30
N ASP A 192 -15.22 -17.31 -6.70
CA ASP A 192 -15.99 -18.27 -5.90
C ASP A 192 -15.43 -19.70 -6.01
N ALA A 193 -16.04 -20.65 -5.31
CA ALA A 193 -15.64 -22.05 -5.31
C ALA A 193 -15.73 -22.74 -6.68
N ASN A 194 -16.50 -22.19 -7.64
CA ASN A 194 -16.60 -22.69 -9.01
C ASN A 194 -15.59 -22.02 -9.96
N GLY A 195 -14.76 -21.09 -9.44
CA GLY A 195 -13.81 -20.33 -10.22
C GLY A 195 -14.40 -19.11 -10.94
N ALA A 196 -15.67 -18.77 -10.69
CA ALA A 196 -16.28 -17.58 -11.27
C ALA A 196 -15.77 -16.32 -10.56
N ILE A 197 -15.38 -15.30 -11.33
CA ILE A 197 -14.93 -14.02 -10.79
C ILE A 197 -16.13 -13.29 -10.20
N VAL A 198 -16.04 -12.95 -8.91
CA VAL A 198 -17.08 -12.20 -8.17
C VAL A 198 -16.64 -10.79 -7.79
N GLY A 199 -15.34 -10.48 -7.91
CA GLY A 199 -14.80 -9.16 -7.68
C GLY A 199 -13.42 -8.99 -8.31
N ILE A 200 -13.17 -7.81 -8.84
CA ILE A 200 -11.86 -7.37 -9.35
C ILE A 200 -11.58 -5.96 -8.86
N THR A 201 -10.30 -5.60 -8.74
CA THR A 201 -9.89 -4.21 -8.50
C THR A 201 -10.13 -3.35 -9.74
N ASN A 202 -10.78 -2.21 -9.53
CA ASN A 202 -11.06 -1.17 -10.53
C ASN A 202 -11.52 0.11 -9.82
N ASN A 203 -11.87 1.15 -10.58
CA ASN A 203 -12.33 2.44 -10.06
C ASN A 203 -13.67 2.42 -9.28
N THR A 204 -14.32 1.26 -9.15
CA THR A 204 -15.52 1.11 -8.32
C THR A 204 -15.21 0.79 -6.85
N TRP A 205 -13.93 0.60 -6.52
CA TRP A 205 -13.44 0.57 -5.15
C TRP A 205 -13.33 1.98 -4.57
N LYS A 206 -13.42 2.10 -3.26
CA LYS A 206 -13.05 3.31 -2.51
C LYS A 206 -11.58 3.26 -2.15
N ALA A 207 -10.90 4.40 -2.17
CA ALA A 207 -9.51 4.54 -1.73
C ALA A 207 -9.32 5.83 -0.94
N GLN A 208 -8.69 5.77 0.23
CA GLN A 208 -8.42 6.96 1.05
C GLN A 208 -7.00 6.93 1.59
N THR A 209 -6.23 7.99 1.30
CA THR A 209 -4.85 8.19 1.78
C THR A 209 -4.81 8.61 3.24
N TYR A 210 -3.88 8.10 4.03
CA TYR A 210 -3.66 8.47 5.45
C TYR A 210 -2.22 8.85 5.79
N TYR A 211 -1.29 8.68 4.85
CA TYR A 211 0.07 9.19 4.94
C TYR A 211 0.54 9.56 3.54
N THR A 212 1.09 10.76 3.38
CA THR A 212 1.69 11.24 2.12
C THR A 212 3.10 11.76 2.39
N ALA A 213 4.11 11.25 1.68
CA ALA A 213 5.51 11.69 1.69
C ALA A 213 6.27 11.12 0.46
N PRO A 214 7.41 11.70 0.06
CA PRO A 214 7.98 12.97 0.50
C PRO A 214 7.25 14.17 -0.08
N ILE A 215 7.05 15.21 0.72
CA ILE A 215 6.58 16.52 0.25
C ILE A 215 7.71 17.54 0.35
N SER A 216 8.01 18.24 -0.75
CA SER A 216 9.02 19.30 -0.79
C SER A 216 8.44 20.70 -0.56
N ASP A 217 7.19 20.92 -0.98
CA ASP A 217 6.43 22.15 -0.78
C ASP A 217 5.05 21.84 -0.22
N LEU A 218 4.79 22.21 1.04
CA LEU A 218 3.53 21.94 1.72
C LEU A 218 2.30 22.57 1.03
N SER A 219 2.46 23.60 0.20
CA SER A 219 1.33 24.18 -0.53
C SER A 219 0.81 23.31 -1.68
N CYS A 220 1.56 22.28 -2.10
CA CYS A 220 1.13 21.37 -3.16
C CYS A 220 0.07 20.37 -2.72
N VAL A 221 -0.02 20.08 -1.41
CA VAL A 221 -1.03 19.18 -0.87
C VAL A 221 -2.27 19.97 -0.53
N THR A 222 -3.42 19.50 -1.01
CA THR A 222 -4.71 20.16 -0.79
C THR A 222 -5.76 19.15 -0.34
N GLU A 223 -6.84 19.63 0.27
CA GLU A 223 -8.02 18.83 0.59
C GLU A 223 -9.25 19.42 -0.08
N SER A 224 -10.10 18.57 -0.64
CA SER A 224 -11.39 18.94 -1.23
C SER A 224 -12.46 18.00 -0.69
N GLY A 225 -13.26 18.50 0.25
CA GLY A 225 -14.12 17.63 1.07
C GLY A 225 -13.26 16.62 1.85
N ASN A 226 -13.50 15.32 1.65
CA ASN A 226 -12.72 14.26 2.27
C ASN A 226 -11.54 13.77 1.40
N THR A 227 -11.41 14.29 0.18
CA THR A 227 -10.34 13.90 -0.73
C THR A 227 -9.04 14.61 -0.36
N ARG A 228 -7.97 13.84 -0.17
CA ARG A 228 -6.61 14.32 0.13
C ARG A 228 -5.81 14.23 -1.18
N LEU A 229 -5.36 15.37 -1.69
CA LEU A 229 -4.82 15.52 -3.03
C LEU A 229 -3.34 15.89 -2.97
N SER A 230 -2.51 15.05 -3.57
CA SER A 230 -1.07 15.25 -3.73
C SER A 230 -0.63 15.27 -5.20
N SER A 231 -1.58 15.30 -6.16
CA SER A 231 -1.28 15.24 -7.60
C SER A 231 -0.56 16.48 -8.15
N SER A 232 -0.61 17.60 -7.44
CA SER A 232 0.14 18.84 -7.76
C SER A 232 1.55 18.87 -7.16
N CYS A 233 1.91 17.87 -6.37
CA CYS A 233 3.22 17.79 -5.72
C CYS A 233 4.29 17.29 -6.68
N SER A 234 5.53 17.69 -6.40
CA SER A 234 6.69 17.17 -7.13
C SER A 234 6.84 15.67 -6.88
N THR A 235 7.12 14.92 -7.94
CA THR A 235 7.49 13.50 -7.89
C THR A 235 8.97 13.32 -8.24
N SER A 236 9.78 14.37 -8.09
CA SER A 236 11.24 14.28 -8.09
C SER A 236 11.73 13.68 -6.79
N ASP A 237 12.91 13.06 -6.78
CA ASP A 237 13.58 12.57 -5.57
C ASP A 237 13.43 13.50 -4.36
N GLY A 238 13.22 12.89 -3.20
CA GLY A 238 13.05 13.57 -1.92
C GLY A 238 14.37 14.03 -1.31
N SER A 239 14.32 14.36 -0.02
CA SER A 239 15.47 14.77 0.78
C SER A 239 15.30 14.33 2.23
N SER A 240 16.39 14.30 2.99
CA SER A 240 16.36 14.07 4.44
C SER A 240 15.55 15.11 5.24
N THR A 241 15.14 16.20 4.60
CA THR A 241 14.31 17.27 5.18
C THR A 241 12.91 17.35 4.58
N SER A 242 12.51 16.37 3.76
CA SER A 242 11.16 16.29 3.19
C SER A 242 10.11 16.22 4.30
N TYR A 243 8.91 16.70 3.98
CA TYR A 243 7.76 16.66 4.86
C TYR A 243 6.95 15.38 4.66
N GLY A 244 6.25 14.97 5.72
CA GLY A 244 5.17 14.00 5.68
C GLY A 244 3.87 14.63 6.17
N ILE A 245 2.74 14.21 5.61
CA ILE A 245 1.41 14.62 6.06
C ILE A 245 0.64 13.38 6.49
N HIS A 246 0.11 13.41 7.71
CA HIS A 246 -0.49 12.26 8.37
C HIS A 246 -1.94 12.53 8.77
N TRP A 247 -2.79 11.53 8.64
CA TRP A 247 -4.17 11.59 9.10
C TRP A 247 -4.51 10.36 9.93
N ALA A 248 -5.35 10.53 10.95
CA ALA A 248 -5.72 9.44 11.83
C ALA A 248 -6.59 8.41 11.09
N VAL A 249 -6.19 7.14 11.15
CA VAL A 249 -7.00 6.02 10.63
C VAL A 249 -8.19 5.78 11.57
N PRO A 250 -9.45 5.79 11.08
CA PRO A 250 -10.63 5.51 11.91
C PRO A 250 -10.57 4.11 12.49
N ALA A 251 -10.78 3.93 13.79
CA ALA A 251 -10.57 2.64 14.46
C ALA A 251 -11.43 1.48 13.90
N ASN A 252 -12.60 1.77 13.35
CA ASN A 252 -13.54 0.80 12.78
C ASN A 252 -13.58 0.81 11.25
N TRP A 253 -12.58 1.39 10.57
CA TRP A 253 -12.57 1.55 9.11
C TRP A 253 -12.70 0.25 8.32
N TYR A 254 -12.44 -0.93 8.92
CA TYR A 254 -12.54 -2.25 8.28
C TYR A 254 -13.89 -2.94 8.51
N ALA A 255 -14.76 -2.39 9.35
CA ALA A 255 -16.05 -3.00 9.68
C ALA A 255 -17.02 -2.95 8.48
N SER A 256 -17.93 -3.92 8.40
CA SER A 256 -18.95 -3.98 7.35
C SER A 256 -19.93 -2.81 7.37
N ASN A 257 -20.18 -2.23 8.55
CA ASN A 257 -21.10 -1.10 8.75
C ASN A 257 -20.41 0.28 8.74
N TYR A 258 -19.11 0.34 8.45
CA TYR A 258 -18.41 1.62 8.33
C TYR A 258 -18.92 2.38 7.09
N ASP A 259 -19.27 3.65 7.28
CA ASP A 259 -19.74 4.54 6.22
C ASP A 259 -18.55 5.12 5.45
N ASP A 260 -18.29 4.55 4.27
CA ASP A 260 -17.29 5.02 3.31
C ASP A 260 -17.91 5.84 2.16
N SER A 261 -19.16 6.29 2.30
CA SER A 261 -19.83 7.10 1.26
C SER A 261 -19.06 8.37 0.92
N GLY A 262 -18.38 8.94 1.92
CA GLY A 262 -17.52 10.11 1.79
C GLY A 262 -16.12 9.83 1.25
N TRP A 263 -15.69 8.58 1.03
CA TRP A 263 -14.37 8.27 0.47
C TRP A 263 -14.36 8.47 -1.06
N PRO A 264 -13.25 8.94 -1.63
CA PRO A 264 -13.11 9.01 -3.08
C PRO A 264 -13.02 7.61 -3.69
N SER A 265 -13.36 7.52 -4.98
CA SER A 265 -13.11 6.32 -5.77
C SER A 265 -11.61 6.10 -5.95
N ALA A 266 -11.20 4.85 -6.07
CA ALA A 266 -9.84 4.49 -6.38
C ALA A 266 -9.44 4.95 -7.79
N THR A 267 -8.19 5.35 -7.95
CA THR A 267 -7.60 5.64 -9.27
C THR A 267 -7.00 4.36 -9.82
N THR A 268 -7.15 4.11 -11.12
CA THR A 268 -6.58 2.95 -11.80
C THR A 268 -5.25 3.30 -12.47
N PHE A 269 -4.27 2.42 -12.36
CA PHE A 269 -2.94 2.56 -12.93
C PHE A 269 -2.63 1.40 -13.88
N THR A 270 -1.76 1.64 -14.86
CA THR A 270 -1.32 0.60 -15.81
C THR A 270 -0.17 -0.21 -15.23
N ASN A 271 0.00 -1.45 -15.70
CA ASN A 271 1.14 -2.31 -15.33
C ASN A 271 2.50 -1.63 -15.55
N ASN A 272 2.64 -0.86 -16.63
CA ASN A 272 3.85 -0.10 -16.92
C ASN A 272 4.06 1.04 -15.92
N THR A 273 2.99 1.65 -15.39
CA THR A 273 3.11 2.69 -14.36
C THR A 273 3.60 2.13 -13.03
N VAL A 274 3.15 0.92 -12.65
CA VAL A 274 3.55 0.19 -11.43
C VAL A 274 4.84 -0.63 -11.63
N GLY A 275 5.37 -0.67 -12.86
CA GLY A 275 6.62 -1.35 -13.18
C GLY A 275 6.62 -2.88 -12.99
N VAL A 276 5.53 -3.58 -13.30
CA VAL A 276 5.40 -5.03 -13.02
C VAL A 276 5.89 -5.98 -14.13
N ASP A 277 6.26 -5.46 -15.30
CA ASP A 277 6.58 -6.27 -16.51
C ASP A 277 7.74 -7.27 -16.32
N GLY A 278 8.60 -7.07 -15.31
CA GLY A 278 9.71 -7.98 -14.96
C GLY A 278 9.51 -8.80 -13.69
N LYS A 279 8.37 -8.65 -13.00
CA LYS A 279 8.14 -9.26 -11.68
C LYS A 279 7.44 -10.61 -11.86
N SER A 280 8.15 -11.74 -11.70
CA SER A 280 7.55 -13.09 -11.85
C SER A 280 6.40 -13.37 -10.88
N SER A 281 6.39 -12.70 -9.73
CA SER A 281 5.25 -12.70 -8.80
C SER A 281 3.96 -12.16 -9.40
N TYR A 282 4.05 -11.36 -10.46
CA TYR A 282 2.94 -10.86 -11.25
C TYR A 282 2.79 -11.61 -12.59
N THR A 283 3.86 -11.61 -13.40
CA THR A 283 3.81 -12.04 -14.81
C THR A 283 3.54 -13.53 -15.01
N ASN A 284 3.83 -14.38 -14.03
CA ASN A 284 3.44 -15.80 -14.06
C ASN A 284 1.92 -16.00 -14.00
N PHE A 285 1.17 -14.98 -13.53
CA PHE A 285 -0.26 -15.04 -13.24
C PHE A 285 -1.05 -14.02 -14.06
N ALA A 286 -0.57 -13.69 -15.27
CA ALA A 286 -1.29 -12.84 -16.21
C ALA A 286 -2.70 -13.40 -16.56
N ASP A 287 -2.91 -14.72 -16.46
CA ASP A 287 -4.24 -15.34 -16.62
C ASP A 287 -5.22 -14.97 -15.49
N VAL A 288 -4.67 -14.57 -14.33
CA VAL A 288 -5.42 -14.06 -13.18
C VAL A 288 -5.52 -12.54 -13.25
N PHE A 289 -4.41 -11.82 -13.24
CA PHE A 289 -4.39 -10.36 -13.09
C PHE A 289 -4.70 -9.64 -14.41
N ASP A 290 -4.08 -10.05 -15.52
CA ASP A 290 -4.24 -9.47 -16.86
C ASP A 290 -5.21 -10.28 -17.74
N ASN A 291 -6.28 -10.83 -17.14
CA ASN A 291 -7.19 -11.69 -17.87
C ASN A 291 -7.87 -10.91 -19.01
N SER A 292 -7.70 -11.33 -20.26
CA SER A 292 -8.17 -10.59 -21.45
C SER A 292 -9.68 -10.26 -21.48
N SER A 293 -10.49 -10.98 -20.70
CA SER A 293 -11.94 -10.74 -20.58
C SER A 293 -12.35 -10.09 -19.26
N ASN A 294 -11.50 -10.17 -18.22
CA ASN A 294 -11.80 -9.71 -16.86
C ASN A 294 -10.54 -9.12 -16.22
N ASP A 295 -9.95 -8.15 -16.91
CA ASP A 295 -8.68 -7.54 -16.55
C ASP A 295 -8.81 -6.72 -15.26
N ALA A 296 -8.00 -7.05 -14.25
CA ALA A 296 -8.01 -6.35 -12.98
C ALA A 296 -7.04 -5.18 -13.07
N SER A 297 -7.51 -3.98 -12.73
CA SER A 297 -6.63 -2.82 -12.71
C SER A 297 -5.88 -2.74 -11.39
N PHE A 298 -4.62 -2.32 -11.43
CA PHE A 298 -3.97 -1.75 -10.26
C PHE A 298 -4.77 -0.54 -9.79
N ILE A 299 -5.03 -0.48 -8.48
CA ILE A 299 -5.73 0.62 -7.84
C ILE A 299 -4.91 1.22 -6.70
N TRP A 300 -5.06 2.53 -6.52
CA TRP A 300 -4.51 3.28 -5.39
C TRP A 300 -5.40 4.49 -5.08
N SER A 301 -4.91 5.41 -4.25
CA SER A 301 -5.44 6.77 -4.14
C SER A 301 -5.12 7.60 -5.40
N THR A 302 -5.19 8.92 -5.31
CA THR A 302 -4.91 9.82 -6.44
C THR A 302 -3.44 9.92 -6.84
N ASN A 303 -2.50 9.44 -6.02
CA ASN A 303 -1.08 9.54 -6.29
C ASN A 303 -0.37 8.23 -5.92
N LEU A 304 0.08 7.50 -6.94
CA LEU A 304 0.77 6.23 -6.76
C LEU A 304 2.11 6.37 -6.02
N LEU A 305 2.77 7.52 -6.18
CA LEU A 305 4.17 7.70 -5.78
C LEU A 305 4.33 8.32 -4.39
N LEU A 306 3.36 9.11 -3.94
CA LEU A 306 3.51 9.89 -2.70
C LEU A 306 2.62 9.41 -1.56
N ASP A 307 1.56 8.64 -1.85
CA ASP A 307 0.56 8.27 -0.85
C ASP A 307 0.92 6.94 -0.22
N ASN A 308 1.74 6.96 0.84
CA ASN A 308 2.36 5.76 1.40
C ASN A 308 1.45 4.86 2.25
N LEU A 309 0.32 5.38 2.75
CA LEU A 309 -0.69 4.59 3.47
C LEU A 309 -2.05 4.83 2.85
N VAL A 310 -2.63 3.80 2.23
CA VAL A 310 -3.95 3.88 1.58
C VAL A 310 -4.86 2.78 2.11
N LEU A 311 -6.11 3.14 2.42
CA LEU A 311 -7.15 2.19 2.78
C LEU A 311 -8.11 2.03 1.60
N LEU A 312 -8.36 0.77 1.21
CA LEU A 312 -9.23 0.39 0.11
C LEU A 312 -10.48 -0.32 0.65
N ARG A 313 -11.64 -0.04 0.05
CA ARG A 313 -12.91 -0.71 0.44
C ARG A 313 -13.80 -1.02 -0.76
N LYS A 314 -14.46 -2.18 -0.71
CA LYS A 314 -15.48 -2.59 -1.69
C LYS A 314 -16.48 -3.58 -1.09
N THR A 315 -17.77 -3.35 -1.33
CA THR A 315 -18.80 -4.37 -1.10
C THR A 315 -19.02 -5.21 -2.34
N ILE A 316 -18.79 -6.52 -2.21
CA ILE A 316 -19.07 -7.54 -3.22
C ILE A 316 -20.53 -7.98 -3.07
N GLN A 317 -21.26 -7.97 -4.18
CA GLN A 317 -22.68 -8.31 -4.24
C GLN A 317 -22.91 -9.81 -4.42
#